data_AF-A0A9P6APN9-F1
#
_entry.id   AF-A0A9P6APN9-F1
#
_cell.length_a   1.000
_cell.length_b   1.000
_cell.length_c   1.000
_cell.angle_alpha   90.00
_cell.angle_beta   90.00
_cell.angle_gamma   90.00
#
_symmetry.space_group_name_H-M   'P 1'
#
loop_
_entity.id
_entity.type
_entity.pdbx_description
1 polymer ?
#
loop_
_entity_poly.entity_id
_entity_poly.type
_entity_poly.pdbx_seq_one_letter_code
_entity_poly.pdbx_strand_id
1 'polypeptide(L)'
;MAIIPGINLPWPILLHALGLLALGLNQIFRRSPPGRVSELTTMLGISTTALALGYLCTAYVPLHQNVFLHASVPVRMLLGTIAGLKLFQVGSGISAAGKVELWTILLYDGFGGVALGWFLGGWGGRIPGAHWL
;
A
#
# COMPACT_ATOMS: atom_id res chain seq x y z
N MET A 1 6.62 -16.52 -9.23
CA MET A 1 6.21 -16.88 -10.59
C MET A 1 4.94 -16.12 -10.95
N ALA A 2 4.89 -15.55 -12.15
CA ALA A 2 3.71 -14.88 -12.69
C ALA A 2 2.61 -15.91 -13.00
N ILE A 3 1.39 -15.68 -12.53
CA ILE A 3 0.24 -16.58 -12.78
C ILE A 3 -0.45 -16.21 -14.10
N ILE A 4 -0.39 -14.94 -14.48
CA ILE A 4 -1.06 -14.40 -15.68
C ILE A 4 0.04 -13.97 -16.67
N PRO A 5 0.01 -14.43 -17.93
CA PRO A 5 0.96 -13.99 -18.95
C PRO A 5 1.00 -12.46 -19.08
N GLY A 6 2.20 -11.87 -19.07
CA GLY A 6 2.38 -10.43 -19.15
C GLY A 6 2.23 -9.67 -17.83
N ILE A 7 1.86 -10.33 -16.72
CA ILE A 7 1.82 -9.73 -15.38
C ILE A 7 3.00 -10.24 -14.56
N ASN A 8 3.98 -9.37 -14.33
CA ASN A 8 5.20 -9.68 -13.60
C ASN A 8 5.11 -9.47 -12.09
N LEU A 9 4.00 -8.91 -11.58
CA LEU A 9 3.83 -8.73 -10.13
C LEU A 9 3.75 -10.09 -9.40
N PRO A 10 4.35 -10.20 -8.20
CA PRO A 10 4.11 -11.36 -7.35
C PRO A 10 2.62 -11.43 -6.99
N TRP A 11 2.03 -12.62 -7.00
CA TRP A 11 0.60 -12.78 -6.78
C TRP A 11 0.07 -12.11 -5.49
N PRO A 12 0.80 -12.03 -4.35
CA PRO A 12 0.31 -11.32 -3.17
C PRO A 12 0.20 -9.81 -3.41
N ILE A 13 1.11 -9.24 -4.21
CA ILE A 13 1.11 -7.81 -4.55
C ILE A 13 0.04 -7.51 -5.59
N LEU A 14 -0.21 -8.43 -6.53
CA LEU A 14 -1.33 -8.31 -7.45
C LEU A 14 -2.66 -8.31 -6.70
N LEU A 15 -2.85 -9.26 -5.77
CA LEU A 15 -4.04 -9.32 -4.92
C LEU A 15 -4.20 -8.04 -4.08
N HIS A 16 -3.11 -7.56 -3.49
CA HIS A 16 -3.07 -6.29 -2.78
C HIS A 16 -3.52 -5.11 -3.65
N ALA A 17 -2.96 -4.98 -4.85
CA ALA A 17 -3.30 -3.90 -5.78
C ALA A 17 -4.78 -3.95 -6.20
N LEU A 18 -5.31 -5.14 -6.50
CA LEU A 18 -6.73 -5.31 -6.81
C LEU A 18 -7.63 -4.98 -5.62
N GLY A 19 -7.22 -5.37 -4.41
CA GLY A 19 -7.91 -5.04 -3.17
C GLY A 19 -7.95 -3.53 -2.90
N LEU A 20 -6.82 -2.84 -3.08
CA LEU A 20 -6.75 -1.38 -2.98
C LEU A 20 -7.62 -0.69 -4.03
N LEU A 21 -7.64 -1.20 -5.27
CA LEU A 21 -8.48 -0.65 -6.32
C LEU A 21 -9.97 -0.76 -5.94
N ALA A 22 -10.40 -1.96 -5.54
CA ALA A 22 -11.78 -2.20 -5.13
C ALA A 22 -12.17 -1.33 -3.92
N LEU A 23 -11.29 -1.22 -2.92
CA LEU A 23 -11.50 -0.40 -1.74
C LEU A 23 -11.57 1.10 -2.07
N GLY A 24 -10.68 1.59 -2.93
CA GLY A 24 -10.64 2.99 -3.35
C GLY A 24 -11.89 3.38 -4.15
N LEU A 25 -12.29 2.55 -5.13
CA LEU A 25 -13.53 2.75 -5.88
C LEU A 25 -14.76 2.70 -4.98
N ASN A 26 -14.80 1.78 -4.01
CA ASN A 26 -15.88 1.74 -3.02
C ASN A 26 -15.97 3.07 -2.26
N GLN A 27 -14.86 3.59 -1.73
CA GLN A 27 -14.84 4.86 -1.01
C GLN A 27 -15.30 6.05 -1.87
N ILE A 28 -14.89 6.10 -3.15
CA ILE A 28 -15.28 7.18 -4.08
C ILE A 28 -16.78 7.15 -4.36
N PHE A 29 -17.35 5.96 -4.61
CA PHE A 29 -18.72 5.82 -5.10
C PHE A 29 -19.74 5.48 -4.01
N ARG A 30 -19.30 5.26 -2.77
CA ARG A 30 -20.20 5.00 -1.63
C ARG A 30 -20.99 6.26 -1.30
N ARG A 31 -22.31 6.16 -1.39
CA ARG A 31 -23.23 7.23 -0.98
C ARG A 31 -23.03 7.52 0.50
N SER A 32 -22.57 8.73 0.80
CA SER A 32 -22.41 9.27 2.15
C SER A 32 -23.12 10.61 2.25
N PRO A 33 -23.73 10.96 3.41
CA PRO A 33 -24.33 12.28 3.60
C PRO A 33 -23.32 13.40 3.31
N PRO A 34 -23.76 14.53 2.73
CA PRO A 34 -22.86 15.65 2.47
C PRO A 34 -22.26 16.16 3.78
N GLY A 35 -20.96 16.46 3.75
CA GLY A 35 -20.21 16.93 4.91
C GLY A 35 -18.72 16.56 4.85
N ARG A 36 -17.94 17.10 5.80
CA ARG A 36 -16.47 16.96 5.81
C ARG A 36 -15.98 15.52 5.77
N VAL A 37 -16.67 14.60 6.45
CA VAL A 37 -16.32 13.18 6.48
C VAL A 37 -16.46 12.55 5.10
N SER A 38 -17.50 12.92 4.35
CA SER A 38 -17.71 12.46 2.98
C SER A 38 -16.61 12.95 2.04
N GLU A 39 -16.22 14.23 2.13
CA GLU A 39 -15.09 14.78 1.37
C GLU A 39 -13.77 14.05 1.63
N LEU A 40 -13.46 13.82 2.92
CA LEU A 40 -12.25 13.11 3.33
C LEU A 40 -12.25 11.65 2.84
N THR A 41 -13.41 10.99 2.88
CA THR A 41 -13.57 9.62 2.37
C THR A 41 -13.35 9.56 0.87
N THR A 42 -13.90 10.51 0.11
CA THR A 42 -13.68 10.61 -1.33
C THR A 42 -12.21 10.85 -1.66
N MET A 43 -11.55 11.77 -0.94
CA MET A 43 -10.10 12.02 -1.12
C MET A 43 -9.27 10.76 -0.80
N LEU A 44 -9.58 10.07 0.30
CA LEU A 44 -8.92 8.81 0.66
C LEU A 44 -9.14 7.74 -0.41
N GLY A 45 -10.34 7.65 -0.98
CA GLY A 45 -10.66 6.75 -2.08
C GLY A 45 -9.84 7.04 -3.34
N ILE A 46 -9.68 8.32 -3.70
CA ILE A 46 -8.82 8.75 -4.82
C ILE A 46 -7.36 8.35 -4.56
N SER A 47 -6.83 8.66 -3.38
CA SER A 47 -5.45 8.31 -3.02
C SER A 47 -5.22 6.79 -3.02
N THR A 48 -6.16 6.02 -2.47
CA THR A 48 -6.10 4.55 -2.45
C THR A 48 -6.13 3.98 -3.87
N THR A 49 -6.98 4.53 -4.73
CA THR A 49 -7.07 4.15 -6.15
C THR A 49 -5.78 4.47 -6.90
N ALA A 50 -5.19 5.64 -6.68
CA ALA A 50 -3.92 6.03 -7.29
C ALA A 50 -2.78 5.08 -6.90
N LEU A 51 -2.69 4.67 -5.63
CA LEU A 51 -1.73 3.66 -5.18
C LEU A 51 -1.93 2.32 -5.86
N ALA A 52 -3.19 1.85 -5.96
CA ALA A 52 -3.53 0.61 -6.66
C ALA A 52 -3.10 0.65 -8.14
N LEU A 53 -3.41 1.75 -8.82
CA LEU A 53 -3.04 1.95 -10.22
C LEU A 53 -1.52 2.01 -10.41
N GLY A 54 -0.76 2.57 -9.46
CA GLY A 54 0.71 2.52 -9.52
C GLY A 54 1.26 1.09 -9.65
N TYR A 55 0.71 0.14 -8.89
CA TYR A 55 1.05 -1.28 -9.03
C TYR A 55 0.57 -1.87 -10.36
N LEU A 56 -0.71 -1.68 -10.69
CA LEU A 56 -1.32 -2.30 -11.87
C LEU A 56 -0.72 -1.78 -13.19
N CYS A 57 -0.50 -0.47 -13.28
CA CYS A 57 0.11 0.17 -14.45
C CYS A 57 1.59 -0.19 -14.60
N THR A 58 2.28 -0.63 -13.55
CA THR A 58 3.67 -1.12 -13.65
C THR A 58 3.74 -2.65 -13.69
N ALA A 59 2.61 -3.34 -13.70
CA ALA A 59 2.57 -4.79 -13.57
C ALA A 59 3.20 -5.53 -14.76
N TYR A 60 3.28 -4.89 -15.92
CA TYR A 60 3.95 -5.44 -17.10
C TYR A 60 5.49 -5.39 -16.99
N VAL A 61 6.05 -4.57 -16.10
CA VAL A 61 7.50 -4.38 -15.96
C VAL A 61 8.12 -5.58 -15.22
N PRO A 62 9.21 -6.19 -15.73
CA PRO A 62 9.91 -7.25 -15.01
C PRO A 62 10.32 -6.85 -13.58
N LEU A 63 10.28 -7.79 -12.64
CA LEU A 63 10.52 -7.53 -11.21
C LEU A 63 11.84 -6.80 -10.92
N HIS A 64 12.90 -7.15 -11.64
CA HIS A 64 14.22 -6.56 -11.49
C HIS A 64 14.36 -5.17 -12.15
N GLN A 65 13.31 -4.65 -12.79
CA GLN A 65 13.27 -3.32 -13.40
C GLN A 65 12.16 -2.44 -12.82
N ASN A 66 11.28 -3.02 -12.00
CA ASN A 66 10.11 -2.33 -11.49
C ASN A 66 10.46 -1.42 -10.31
N VAL A 67 10.93 -0.21 -10.61
CA VAL A 67 11.33 0.80 -9.61
C VAL A 67 10.20 1.07 -8.61
N PHE A 68 8.96 1.13 -9.07
CA PHE A 68 7.81 1.40 -8.20
C PHE A 68 7.63 0.30 -7.15
N LEU A 69 7.72 -0.97 -7.56
CA LEU A 69 7.63 -2.12 -6.66
C LEU A 69 8.75 -2.14 -5.62
N HIS A 70 9.98 -1.83 -6.02
CA HIS A 70 11.11 -1.74 -5.08
C HIS A 70 10.90 -0.56 -4.12
N ALA A 71 10.63 0.63 -4.64
CA ALA A 71 10.42 1.84 -3.85
C ALA A 71 9.25 1.71 -2.86
N SER A 72 8.25 0.88 -3.16
CA SER A 72 7.14 0.66 -2.23
C SER A 72 7.54 -0.08 -0.95
N VAL A 73 8.64 -0.84 -0.94
CA VAL A 73 9.14 -1.55 0.25
C VAL A 73 9.37 -0.60 1.43
N PRO A 74 10.30 0.38 1.34
CA PRO A 74 10.54 1.31 2.45
C PRO A 74 9.33 2.20 2.73
N VAL A 75 8.54 2.56 1.71
CA VAL A 75 7.30 3.34 1.91
C VAL A 75 6.32 2.60 2.82
N ARG A 76 6.05 1.32 2.55
CA ARG A 76 5.13 0.52 3.35
C ARG A 76 5.63 0.32 4.78
N MET A 77 6.94 0.10 4.94
CA MET A 77 7.57 0.02 6.26
C MET A 77 7.43 1.33 7.04
N LEU A 78 7.66 2.48 6.40
CA LEU A 78 7.51 3.80 7.01
C LEU A 78 6.06 4.08 7.40
N LEU A 79 5.10 3.80 6.52
CA LEU A 79 3.68 3.96 6.81
C LEU A 79 3.24 3.09 7.99
N GLY A 80 3.67 1.83 8.02
CA GLY A 80 3.43 0.94 9.16
C GLY A 80 4.04 1.49 10.45
N THR A 81 5.27 2.00 10.38
CA THR A 81 5.96 2.62 11.53
C THR A 81 5.19 3.86 12.03
N ILE A 82 4.77 4.75 11.14
CA ILE A 82 3.99 5.95 11.48
C ILE A 82 2.65 5.55 12.13
N ALA A 83 1.97 4.53 11.61
CA ALA A 83 0.74 4.00 12.20
C ALA A 83 0.98 3.43 13.61
N GLY A 84 2.08 2.70 13.81
CA GLY A 84 2.49 2.17 15.11
C GLY A 84 2.82 3.28 16.11
N LEU A 85 3.56 4.31 15.69
CA LEU A 85 3.82 5.49 16.52
C LEU A 85 2.53 6.22 16.88
N LYS A 86 1.58 6.33 15.94
CA LYS A 86 0.28 6.94 16.20
C LYS A 86 -0.54 6.14 17.20
N LEU A 87 -0.55 4.81 17.10
CA LEU A 87 -1.17 3.91 18.09
C LEU A 87 -0.57 4.12 19.48
N PHE A 88 0.75 4.19 19.56
CA PHE A 88 1.46 4.40 20.82
C PHE A 88 1.15 5.77 21.42
N GLN A 89 1.12 6.83 20.60
CA GLN A 89 0.87 8.19 21.05
C GLN A 89 -0.57 8.41 21.54
N VAL A 90 -1.57 7.84 20.84
CA VAL A 90 -2.98 8.21 21.05
C VAL A 90 -3.63 7.47 22.20
N GLY A 91 -3.09 6.32 22.64
CA GLY A 91 -3.60 5.61 23.82
C GLY A 91 -5.11 5.32 23.74
N SER A 92 -5.91 5.94 24.63
CA SER A 92 -7.39 5.82 24.67
C SER A 92 -8.15 6.87 23.84
N GLY A 93 -7.47 7.86 23.24
CA GLY A 93 -8.09 9.02 22.57
C GLY A 93 -8.66 8.77 21.16
N ILE A 94 -8.71 7.51 20.70
CA ILE A 94 -9.28 7.12 19.40
C ILE A 94 -10.29 5.99 19.59
N SER A 95 -11.32 5.98 18.74
CA SER A 95 -12.35 4.95 18.73
C SER A 95 -11.73 3.56 18.51
N ALA A 96 -12.42 2.51 18.99
CA ALA A 96 -11.99 1.13 18.78
C ALA A 96 -11.79 0.81 17.29
N ALA A 97 -12.69 1.31 16.43
CA ALA A 97 -12.56 1.19 14.98
C ALA A 97 -11.27 1.84 14.46
N GLY A 98 -10.95 3.06 14.88
CA GLY A 98 -9.72 3.73 14.47
C GLY A 98 -8.45 3.03 14.97
N LYS A 99 -8.49 2.37 16.15
CA LYS A 99 -7.37 1.51 16.58
C LYS A 99 -7.21 0.31 15.66
N VAL A 100 -8.31 -0.35 15.29
CA VAL A 100 -8.28 -1.50 14.37
C VAL A 100 -7.72 -1.09 13.01
N GLU A 101 -8.08 0.08 12.49
CA GLU A 101 -7.51 0.61 11.24
C GLU A 101 -6.01 0.83 11.34
N LEU A 102 -5.52 1.49 12.40
CA LEU A 102 -4.09 1.72 12.58
C LEU A 102 -3.31 0.41 12.79
N TRP A 103 -3.88 -0.56 13.52
CA TRP A 103 -3.30 -1.89 13.65
C TRP A 103 -3.25 -2.62 12.31
N THR A 104 -4.30 -2.48 11.51
CA THR A 104 -4.36 -3.03 10.16
C THR A 104 -3.25 -2.44 9.30
N ILE A 105 -3.02 -1.12 9.31
CA ILE A 105 -1.93 -0.48 8.55
C ILE A 105 -0.56 -0.94 9.06
N LEU A 106 -0.35 -0.91 10.38
CA LEU A 106 0.91 -1.35 10.99
C LEU A 106 1.26 -2.80 10.58
N LEU A 107 0.30 -3.71 10.71
CA LEU A 107 0.52 -5.11 10.37
C LEU A 107 0.61 -5.29 8.86
N TYR A 108 -0.32 -4.76 8.10
CA TYR A 108 -0.41 -5.04 6.67
C TYR A 108 0.68 -4.35 5.84
N ASP A 109 0.96 -3.07 6.09
CA ASP A 109 2.01 -2.33 5.39
C ASP A 109 3.37 -2.45 6.07
N GLY A 110 3.43 -2.45 7.40
CA GLY A 110 4.69 -2.69 8.11
C GLY A 110 5.24 -4.08 7.82
N PHE A 111 4.50 -5.13 8.16
CA PHE A 111 4.92 -6.52 7.90
C PHE A 111 4.93 -6.82 6.39
N GLY A 112 3.97 -6.31 5.63
CA GLY A 112 3.95 -6.50 4.18
C GLY A 112 5.14 -5.86 3.48
N GLY A 113 5.62 -4.71 3.95
CA GLY A 113 6.85 -4.07 3.48
C GLY A 113 8.08 -4.92 3.80
N VAL A 114 8.19 -5.42 5.04
CA VAL A 114 9.29 -6.31 5.44
C VAL A 114 9.31 -7.59 4.59
N ALA A 115 8.15 -8.23 4.42
CA ALA A 115 8.00 -9.47 3.65
C ALA A 115 8.29 -9.25 2.15
N LEU A 116 7.86 -8.11 1.58
CA LEU A 116 8.18 -7.77 0.20
C LEU A 116 9.68 -7.51 0.03
N GLY A 117 10.30 -6.79 0.96
CA GLY A 117 11.74 -6.55 0.92
C GLY A 117 12.55 -7.85 1.02
N TRP A 118 12.12 -8.78 1.87
CA TRP A 118 12.70 -10.13 1.93
C TRP A 118 12.56 -10.86 0.60
N PHE A 119 11.38 -10.81 -0.02
CA PHE A 119 11.12 -11.43 -1.33
C PHE A 119 11.95 -10.82 -2.47
N LEU A 120 12.17 -9.50 -2.45
CA LEU A 120 12.95 -8.78 -3.46
C LEU A 120 14.47 -8.82 -3.20
N GLY A 121 14.90 -9.29 -2.02
CA GLY A 121 16.31 -9.35 -1.62
C GLY A 121 16.88 -8.01 -1.13
N GLY A 122 16.04 -7.05 -0.73
CA GLY A 122 16.48 -5.76 -0.22
C GLY A 122 15.36 -4.85 0.28
N TRP A 123 15.70 -3.94 1.20
CA TRP A 123 14.75 -3.00 1.83
C TRP A 123 14.98 -1.54 1.46
N GLY A 124 16.07 -1.22 0.75
CA GLY A 124 16.44 0.16 0.43
C GLY A 124 15.62 0.82 -0.67
N GLY A 125 14.62 0.11 -1.22
CA GLY A 125 13.80 0.59 -2.33
C GLY A 125 14.53 0.74 -3.67
N ARG A 126 15.74 0.19 -3.76
CA ARG A 126 16.59 0.23 -4.95
C ARG A 126 16.54 -1.11 -5.66
N ILE A 127 16.57 -1.05 -6.98
CA ILE A 127 16.77 -2.22 -7.82
C ILE A 127 18.21 -2.75 -7.61
N PRO A 128 18.42 -4.07 -7.49
CA PRO A 128 19.76 -4.65 -7.44
C PRO A 128 20.61 -4.26 -8.66
N GLY A 129 21.81 -3.74 -8.45
CA GLY A 129 22.73 -3.32 -9.51
C GLY A 129 22.44 -1.94 -10.11
N ALA A 130 21.42 -1.22 -9.64
CA ALA A 130 21.16 0.15 -10.05
C ALA A 130 22.18 1.11 -9.41
N HIS A 131 23.18 1.52 -10.19
CA HIS A 131 24.09 2.64 -9.88
C HIS A 131 23.47 3.93 -10.41
N TRP A 132 22.61 4.59 -9.63
CA TRP A 132 22.19 5.96 -9.94
C TRP A 132 22.54 6.84 -8.74
N LEU A 133 23.38 7.84 -9.04
CA LEU A 133 23.87 9.01 -8.27
C LEU A 133 23.78 8.92 -6.73
#